data_AF-A0A9E5YP36-F1
#
_entry.id   AF-A0A9E5YP36-F1
#
_cell.length_a   1.000
_cell.length_b   1.000
_cell.length_c   1.000
_cell.angle_alpha   90.00
_cell.angle_beta   90.00
_cell.angle_gamma   90.00
#
_symmetry.space_group_name_H-M   'P 1'
#
loop_
_entity.id
_entity.type
_entity.pdbx_description
1 polymer ?
#
loop_
_entity_poly.entity_id
_entity_poly.type
_entity_poly.pdbx_seq_one_letter_code
_entity_poly.pdbx_strand_id
1 'polypeptide(L)'
;MGDRSEDKIEIILQRLKTKISQKPDNCHFSPAASEEEIKNLETDLSINVPHSYRTFLKNFNGGFVCSESIAKYIKKRNDLETAAWNSLFIFGTTEIREEYARLRDMNWKLSSDWQGVYPFIPFCSTENQEKLVFVLPLDENSESPVFDAFHEDPYTDWGILYNNFEDFLESYLDGSIKTIAPAKAKTAIDFVP
;
A
#
# COMPACT_ATOMS: atom_id res chain seq x y z
N MET A 1 1.61 28.86 22.36
CA MET A 1 2.34 28.57 21.11
C MET A 1 2.72 27.10 21.18
N GLY A 2 1.84 26.23 20.72
CA GLY A 2 2.10 24.80 20.65
C GLY A 2 2.83 24.52 19.35
N ASP A 3 4.01 23.93 19.49
CA ASP A 3 4.91 23.48 18.43
C ASP A 3 4.14 22.61 17.43
N ARG A 4 3.95 23.11 16.21
CA ARG A 4 3.36 22.32 15.11
C ARG A 4 4.50 21.50 14.53
N SER A 5 4.75 20.31 15.08
CA SER A 5 5.46 19.29 14.31
C SER A 5 4.63 19.05 13.07
N GLU A 6 5.15 19.37 11.89
CA GLU A 6 4.56 18.93 10.64
C GLU A 6 4.39 17.41 10.70
N ASP A 7 3.18 16.90 10.44
CA ASP A 7 2.91 15.46 10.44
C ASP A 7 3.89 14.79 9.46
N LYS A 8 4.62 13.76 9.92
CA LYS A 8 5.71 13.11 9.16
C LYS A 8 5.27 12.72 7.74
N ILE A 9 4.05 12.19 7.60
CA ILE A 9 3.44 11.90 6.30
C ILE A 9 3.39 13.10 5.36
N GLU A 10 3.07 14.31 5.83
CA GLU A 10 2.98 15.51 4.98
C GLU A 10 4.36 15.88 4.40
N ILE A 11 5.41 15.78 5.20
CA ILE A 11 6.79 16.00 4.73
C ILE A 11 7.14 14.99 3.63
N ILE A 12 6.82 13.71 3.83
CA ILE A 12 7.06 12.64 2.84
C ILE A 12 6.26 12.90 1.56
N LEU A 13 5.01 13.35 1.66
CA LEU A 13 4.17 13.68 0.52
C LEU A 13 4.69 14.89 -0.26
N GLN A 14 5.26 15.90 0.40
CA GLN A 14 5.93 17.02 -0.29
C GLN A 14 7.17 16.55 -1.05
N ARG A 15 7.93 15.60 -0.50
CA ARG A 15 9.05 14.96 -1.21
C ARG A 15 8.55 14.22 -2.45
N LEU A 16 7.44 13.48 -2.35
CA LEU A 16 6.83 12.81 -3.50
C LEU A 16 6.38 13.81 -4.58
N LYS A 17 5.67 14.89 -4.20
CA LYS A 17 5.28 15.98 -5.13
C LYS A 17 6.48 16.60 -5.85
N THR A 18 7.57 16.81 -5.11
CA THR A 18 8.83 17.32 -5.68
C THR A 18 9.44 16.33 -6.67
N LYS A 19 9.48 15.04 -6.32
CA LYS A 19 9.98 13.97 -7.20
C LYS A 19 9.17 13.84 -8.49
N ILE A 20 7.83 13.90 -8.40
CA ILE A 20 6.92 13.92 -9.55
C ILE A 20 7.24 15.11 -10.46
N SER A 21 7.43 16.31 -9.89
CA SER A 21 7.73 17.52 -10.65
C SER A 21 9.10 17.47 -11.33
N GLN A 22 10.09 16.82 -10.70
CA GLN A 22 11.44 16.67 -11.25
C GLN A 22 11.53 15.57 -12.32
N LYS A 23 10.72 14.51 -12.21
CA LYS A 23 10.74 13.34 -13.10
C LYS A 23 9.31 12.91 -13.49
N PRO A 24 8.57 13.74 -14.23
CA PRO A 24 7.16 13.47 -14.56
C PRO A 24 7.00 12.23 -15.45
N ASP A 25 8.01 11.88 -16.25
CA ASP A 25 8.00 10.69 -17.09
C ASP A 25 8.18 9.37 -16.32
N ASN A 26 8.62 9.45 -15.06
CA ASN A 26 8.91 8.29 -14.22
C ASN A 26 7.87 8.09 -13.13
N CYS A 27 7.03 9.08 -12.85
CA CYS A 27 6.11 9.05 -11.73
C CYS A 27 4.67 9.11 -12.25
N HIS A 28 3.93 8.02 -12.06
CA HIS A 28 2.57 7.86 -12.54
C HIS A 28 1.65 7.67 -11.34
N PHE A 29 1.12 8.77 -10.83
CA PHE A 29 0.17 8.78 -9.71
C PHE A 29 -1.17 9.33 -10.16
N SER A 30 -2.23 8.67 -9.71
CA SER A 30 -3.60 9.11 -9.94
C SER A 30 -3.89 10.37 -9.11
N PRO A 31 -4.83 11.22 -9.56
CA PRO A 31 -5.31 12.34 -8.75
C PRO A 31 -5.79 11.88 -7.36
N ALA A 32 -5.76 12.80 -6.40
CA ALA A 32 -6.27 12.57 -5.05
C ALA A 32 -7.68 11.95 -5.04
N ALA A 33 -7.89 10.99 -4.14
CA ALA A 33 -9.21 10.50 -3.79
C ALA A 33 -9.92 11.52 -2.90
N SER A 34 -11.22 11.68 -3.11
CA SER A 34 -12.09 12.44 -2.23
C SER A 34 -12.31 11.72 -0.89
N GLU A 35 -12.66 12.49 0.13
CA GLU A 35 -13.06 11.94 1.44
C GLU A 35 -14.20 10.93 1.31
N GLU A 36 -15.14 11.19 0.41
CA GLU A 36 -16.30 10.34 0.15
C GLU A 36 -15.89 9.01 -0.49
N GLU A 37 -14.99 9.02 -1.48
CA GLU A 37 -14.49 7.78 -2.09
C GLU A 37 -13.80 6.87 -1.09
N ILE A 38 -12.95 7.44 -0.21
CA ILE A 38 -12.27 6.67 0.84
C ILE A 38 -13.28 6.13 1.86
N LYS A 39 -14.22 6.98 2.30
CA LYS A 39 -15.25 6.56 3.26
C LYS A 39 -16.16 5.46 2.69
N ASN A 40 -16.51 5.55 1.40
CA ASN A 40 -17.30 4.53 0.73
C ASN A 40 -16.51 3.21 0.63
N LEU A 41 -15.21 3.26 0.33
CA LEU A 41 -14.34 2.06 0.39
C LEU A 41 -14.37 1.40 1.77
N GLU A 42 -14.11 2.17 2.83
CA GLU A 42 -14.08 1.69 4.21
C GLU A 42 -15.43 1.10 4.63
N THR A 43 -16.53 1.79 4.29
CA THR A 43 -17.89 1.33 4.62
C THR A 43 -18.27 0.06 3.86
N ASP A 44 -18.03 0.02 2.55
CA ASP A 44 -18.43 -1.10 1.70
C ASP A 44 -17.69 -2.39 2.04
N LEU A 45 -16.42 -2.27 2.46
CA LEU A 45 -15.58 -3.41 2.83
C LEU A 45 -15.63 -3.72 4.33
N SER A 46 -16.26 -2.85 5.14
CA SER A 46 -16.25 -2.92 6.60
C SER A 46 -14.84 -2.95 7.18
N ILE A 47 -13.97 -2.07 6.67
CA ILE A 47 -12.56 -1.93 7.07
C ILE A 47 -12.23 -0.48 7.38
N ASN A 48 -11.11 -0.27 8.06
CA ASN A 48 -10.46 1.03 8.18
C ASN A 48 -9.06 0.92 7.59
N VAL A 49 -8.64 1.89 6.78
CA VAL A 49 -7.25 1.95 6.31
C VAL A 49 -6.38 2.76 7.28
N PRO A 50 -5.05 2.51 7.36
CA PRO A 50 -4.16 3.28 8.23
C PRO A 50 -4.25 4.79 7.99
N HIS A 51 -4.11 5.58 9.05
CA HIS A 51 -4.23 7.05 8.96
C HIS A 51 -3.25 7.68 7.96
N SER A 52 -1.99 7.28 7.98
CA SER A 52 -0.98 7.76 7.03
C SER A 52 -1.27 7.36 5.59
N TYR A 53 -1.82 6.17 5.37
CA TYR A 53 -2.26 5.71 4.05
C TYR A 53 -3.48 6.48 3.54
N ARG A 54 -4.44 6.76 4.42
CA ARG A 54 -5.59 7.63 4.14
C ARG A 54 -5.14 9.02 3.70
N THR A 55 -4.14 9.58 4.39
CA THR A 55 -3.55 10.88 4.05
C THR A 55 -2.84 10.85 2.69
N PHE A 56 -2.19 9.74 2.35
CA PHE A 56 -1.66 9.49 1.01
C PHE A 56 -2.78 9.47 -0.04
N LEU A 57 -3.87 8.71 0.16
CA LEU A 57 -4.97 8.63 -0.80
C LEU A 57 -5.60 10.00 -1.10
N LYS A 58 -5.69 10.89 -0.10
CA LYS A 58 -6.16 12.28 -0.24
C LYS A 58 -5.23 13.19 -1.04
N ASN A 59 -4.00 12.74 -1.33
CA ASN A 59 -3.05 13.44 -2.16
C ASN A 59 -2.82 12.74 -3.50
N PHE A 60 -2.86 11.40 -3.50
CA PHE A 60 -2.60 10.52 -4.63
C PHE A 60 -3.41 9.24 -4.49
N ASN A 61 -4.33 8.96 -5.41
CA ASN A 61 -5.16 7.75 -5.36
C ASN A 61 -4.44 6.54 -5.98
N GLY A 62 -3.29 6.17 -5.40
CA GLY A 62 -2.43 5.12 -5.93
C GLY A 62 -1.51 5.58 -7.06
N GLY A 63 -0.63 4.68 -7.48
CA GLY A 63 0.36 4.94 -8.51
C GLY A 63 1.69 4.24 -8.28
N PHE A 64 2.66 4.59 -9.13
CA PHE A 64 4.00 4.01 -9.10
C PHE A 64 5.07 4.96 -9.61
N VAL A 65 6.30 4.69 -9.20
CA VAL A 65 7.53 5.24 -9.76
C VAL A 65 8.23 4.14 -10.54
N CYS A 66 8.62 4.43 -11.77
CA CYS A 66 9.30 3.50 -12.65
C CYS A 66 10.73 3.96 -12.99
N SER A 67 11.56 3.01 -13.40
CA SER A 67 12.93 3.29 -13.85
C SER A 67 12.94 3.99 -15.22
N GLU A 68 14.08 4.59 -15.60
CA GLU A 68 14.21 5.25 -16.91
C GLU A 68 13.97 4.31 -18.11
N SER A 69 14.28 3.02 -17.96
CA SER A 69 14.03 2.03 -19.01
C SER A 69 12.52 1.81 -19.21
N ILE A 70 11.76 1.71 -18.10
CA ILE A 70 10.30 1.60 -18.14
C ILE A 70 9.66 2.89 -18.64
N ALA A 71 10.13 4.06 -18.22
CA ALA A 71 9.65 5.35 -18.74
C ALA A 71 9.81 5.45 -20.27
N LYS A 72 10.95 5.01 -20.82
CA LYS A 72 11.17 4.93 -22.27
C LYS A 72 10.24 3.91 -22.94
N TYR A 73 9.95 2.80 -22.29
CA TYR A 73 8.99 1.80 -22.76
C TYR A 73 7.58 2.40 -22.89
N ILE A 74 7.10 3.10 -21.85
CA ILE A 74 5.80 3.79 -21.83
C ILE A 74 5.72 4.78 -22.99
N LYS A 75 6.73 5.64 -23.16
CA LYS A 75 6.74 6.62 -24.27
C LYS A 75 6.66 5.99 -25.66
N LYS A 76 7.25 4.80 -25.83
CA LYS A 76 7.32 4.12 -27.12
C LYS A 76 6.05 3.32 -27.44
N ARG A 77 5.40 2.72 -26.44
CA ARG A 77 4.29 1.79 -26.62
C ARG A 77 2.96 2.27 -26.08
N ASN A 78 2.95 3.35 -25.30
CA ASN A 78 1.79 3.87 -24.59
C ASN A 78 1.09 2.81 -23.72
N ASP A 79 1.91 2.01 -23.02
CA ASP A 79 1.49 0.81 -22.30
C ASP A 79 1.83 0.97 -20.81
N LEU A 80 0.94 1.68 -20.11
CA LEU A 80 1.05 1.98 -18.68
C LEU A 80 0.75 0.76 -17.81
N GLU A 81 -0.12 -0.13 -18.27
CA GLU A 81 -0.51 -1.34 -17.55
C GLU A 81 0.69 -2.27 -17.38
N THR A 82 1.42 -2.57 -18.47
CA THR A 82 2.64 -3.38 -18.38
C THR A 82 3.70 -2.68 -17.53
N ALA A 83 3.79 -1.35 -17.58
CA ALA A 83 4.74 -0.62 -16.76
C ALA A 83 4.41 -0.71 -15.26
N ALA A 84 3.13 -0.57 -14.89
CA ALA A 84 2.65 -0.74 -13.52
C ALA A 84 2.92 -2.17 -13.03
N TRP A 85 2.65 -3.17 -13.88
CA TRP A 85 2.91 -4.59 -13.58
C TRP A 85 4.39 -4.88 -13.28
N ASN A 86 5.31 -4.17 -13.91
CA ASN A 86 6.76 -4.31 -13.72
C ASN A 86 7.33 -3.27 -12.73
N SER A 87 6.48 -2.65 -11.91
CA SER A 87 6.88 -1.67 -10.90
C SER A 87 6.27 -2.05 -9.55
N LEU A 88 6.83 -1.50 -8.49
CA LEU A 88 6.16 -1.52 -7.20
C LEU A 88 5.02 -0.47 -7.21
N PHE A 89 3.79 -0.97 -7.20
CA PHE A 89 2.57 -0.22 -7.45
C PHE A 89 1.73 -0.12 -6.18
N ILE A 90 1.50 1.10 -5.73
CA ILE A 90 0.67 1.41 -4.56
C ILE A 90 -0.77 1.55 -5.03
N PHE A 91 -1.69 0.84 -4.38
CA PHE A 91 -3.08 0.74 -4.79
C PHE A 91 -3.86 2.03 -4.52
N GLY A 92 -4.78 2.39 -5.41
CA GLY A 92 -5.81 3.38 -5.13
C GLY A 92 -7.03 2.71 -4.50
N THR A 93 -8.08 3.50 -4.30
CA THR A 93 -9.37 3.03 -3.77
C THR A 93 -10.00 1.93 -4.64
N THR A 94 -9.86 2.02 -5.96
CA THR A 94 -10.38 1.00 -6.90
C THR A 94 -9.61 -0.31 -6.77
N GLU A 95 -8.29 -0.27 -6.80
CA GLU A 95 -7.46 -1.48 -6.75
C GLU A 95 -7.58 -2.19 -5.40
N ILE A 96 -7.67 -1.45 -4.29
CA ILE A 96 -7.97 -2.06 -2.97
C ILE A 96 -9.32 -2.75 -3.01
N ARG A 97 -10.36 -2.10 -3.54
CA ARG A 97 -11.72 -2.64 -3.58
C ARG A 97 -11.78 -3.97 -4.32
N GLU A 98 -11.19 -4.00 -5.51
CA GLU A 98 -11.16 -5.20 -6.36
C GLU A 98 -10.33 -6.30 -5.71
N GLU A 99 -9.12 -5.98 -5.25
CA GLU A 99 -8.20 -6.99 -4.76
C GLU A 99 -8.60 -7.52 -3.39
N TYR A 100 -9.07 -6.67 -2.48
CA TYR A 100 -9.59 -7.10 -1.19
C TYR A 100 -10.83 -8.00 -1.36
N ALA A 101 -11.78 -7.64 -2.22
CA ALA A 101 -12.94 -8.48 -2.49
C ALA A 101 -12.53 -9.84 -3.04
N ARG A 102 -11.60 -9.86 -4.01
CA ARG A 102 -11.05 -11.09 -4.58
C ARG A 102 -10.39 -11.99 -3.53
N LEU A 103 -9.57 -11.43 -2.65
CA LEU A 103 -8.86 -12.18 -1.60
C LEU A 103 -9.81 -12.68 -0.50
N ARG A 104 -10.78 -11.85 -0.09
CA ARG A 104 -11.82 -12.21 0.86
C ARG A 104 -12.67 -13.37 0.34
N ASP A 105 -13.16 -13.28 -0.89
CA ASP A 105 -14.10 -14.26 -1.43
C ASP A 105 -13.49 -15.68 -1.54
N MET A 106 -12.16 -15.78 -1.60
CA MET A 106 -11.43 -17.05 -1.56
C MET A 106 -10.88 -17.42 -0.18
N ASN A 107 -11.18 -16.65 0.87
CA ASN A 107 -10.56 -16.75 2.20
C ASN A 107 -9.03 -16.88 2.09
N TRP A 108 -8.40 -16.06 1.25
CA TRP A 108 -6.98 -16.21 0.93
C TRP A 108 -6.14 -16.20 2.20
N LYS A 109 -5.41 -17.29 2.44
CA LYS A 109 -4.53 -17.53 3.60
C LYS A 109 -5.25 -17.78 4.92
N LEU A 110 -6.57 -17.83 4.93
CA LEU A 110 -7.37 -18.22 6.08
C LEU A 110 -7.93 -19.63 5.88
N SER A 111 -8.52 -20.17 6.95
CA SER A 111 -9.28 -21.41 6.86
C SER A 111 -10.59 -21.19 6.09
N SER A 112 -11.10 -22.24 5.44
CA SER A 112 -12.34 -22.17 4.66
C SER A 112 -13.57 -21.85 5.51
N ASP A 113 -13.50 -22.08 6.81
CA ASP A 113 -14.55 -21.85 7.80
C ASP A 113 -14.41 -20.49 8.53
N TRP A 114 -13.46 -19.63 8.16
CA TRP A 114 -13.30 -18.30 8.76
C TRP A 114 -14.64 -17.55 8.82
N GLN A 115 -15.00 -17.10 10.03
CA GLN A 115 -16.19 -16.30 10.29
C GLN A 115 -15.75 -14.90 10.74
N GLY A 116 -15.92 -13.90 9.88
CA GLY A 116 -15.59 -12.52 10.24
C GLY A 116 -15.21 -11.65 9.05
N VAL A 117 -14.76 -10.44 9.36
CA VAL A 117 -14.14 -9.54 8.37
C VAL A 117 -12.79 -10.14 7.98
N TYR A 118 -12.47 -10.09 6.69
CA TYR A 118 -11.18 -10.55 6.18
C TYR A 118 -10.06 -9.59 6.63
N PRO A 119 -9.01 -10.05 7.33
CA PRO A 119 -8.16 -9.15 8.08
C PRO A 119 -7.06 -8.49 7.24
N PHE A 120 -6.80 -8.94 6.01
CA PHE A 120 -5.64 -8.50 5.24
C PHE A 120 -6.04 -7.47 4.19
N ILE A 121 -5.58 -6.23 4.35
CA ILE A 121 -5.83 -5.15 3.38
C ILE A 121 -4.63 -5.05 2.43
N PRO A 122 -4.73 -5.48 1.17
CA PRO A 122 -3.65 -5.28 0.22
C PRO A 122 -3.58 -3.81 -0.18
N PHE A 123 -2.39 -3.23 -0.12
CA PHE A 123 -2.18 -1.82 -0.49
C PHE A 123 -1.08 -1.63 -1.54
N CYS A 124 -0.33 -2.68 -1.85
CA CYS A 124 0.76 -2.61 -2.81
C CYS A 124 0.99 -3.96 -3.47
N SER A 125 1.27 -3.95 -4.79
CA SER A 125 1.90 -5.06 -5.49
C SER A 125 3.38 -4.77 -5.73
N THR A 126 4.20 -5.81 -5.59
CA THR A 126 5.62 -5.78 -5.93
C THR A 126 5.83 -6.14 -7.41
N GLU A 127 7.04 -5.94 -7.92
CA GLU A 127 7.42 -6.29 -9.30
C GLU A 127 7.23 -7.79 -9.62
N ASN A 128 7.25 -8.64 -8.59
CA ASN A 128 7.03 -10.09 -8.71
C ASN A 128 5.57 -10.50 -8.41
N GLN A 129 4.63 -9.56 -8.38
CA GLN A 129 3.21 -9.79 -8.08
C GLN A 129 2.88 -10.23 -6.64
N GLU A 130 3.88 -10.22 -5.75
CA GLU A 130 3.65 -10.38 -4.32
C GLU A 130 2.99 -9.14 -3.75
N LYS A 131 2.36 -9.30 -2.59
CA LYS A 131 1.59 -8.23 -1.95
C LYS A 131 2.25 -7.73 -0.69
N LEU A 132 2.08 -6.44 -0.46
CA LEU A 132 2.23 -5.88 0.87
C LEU A 132 0.84 -5.58 1.43
N VAL A 133 0.66 -5.91 2.71
CA VAL A 133 -0.64 -5.83 3.38
C VAL A 133 -0.55 -5.07 4.70
N PHE A 134 -1.68 -4.46 5.06
CA PHE A 134 -2.01 -4.10 6.43
C PHE A 134 -2.84 -5.21 7.08
N VAL A 135 -2.89 -5.24 8.41
CA VAL A 135 -3.71 -6.19 9.17
C VAL A 135 -4.73 -5.43 10.03
N LEU A 136 -6.00 -5.83 9.94
CA LEU A 136 -7.13 -5.36 10.74
C LEU A 136 -7.19 -6.05 12.11
N PRO A 137 -7.93 -5.48 13.09
CA PRO A 137 -8.68 -4.22 13.02
C PRO A 137 -7.79 -2.99 13.25
N LEU A 138 -8.18 -1.88 12.64
CA LEU A 138 -7.61 -0.56 12.88
C LEU A 138 -8.72 0.38 13.35
N ASP A 139 -8.45 1.17 14.38
CA ASP A 139 -9.29 2.33 14.70
C ASP A 139 -9.02 3.46 13.68
N GLU A 140 -9.92 4.44 13.57
CA GLU A 140 -9.87 5.53 12.57
C GLU A 140 -8.56 6.36 12.59
N ASN A 141 -7.82 6.35 13.70
CA ASN A 141 -6.54 7.05 13.85
C ASN A 141 -5.36 6.10 14.11
N SER A 142 -5.55 4.80 13.86
CA SER A 142 -4.52 3.79 14.08
C SER A 142 -3.65 3.57 12.86
N GLU A 143 -2.42 3.15 13.11
CA GLU A 143 -1.50 2.68 12.10
C GLU A 143 -1.42 1.15 12.11
N SER A 144 -1.09 0.57 10.97
CA SER A 144 -0.75 -0.85 10.85
C SER A 144 0.70 -0.99 10.41
N PRO A 145 1.46 -1.95 10.96
CA PRO A 145 2.67 -2.40 10.31
C PRO A 145 2.40 -2.89 8.88
N VAL A 146 3.43 -2.85 8.06
CA VAL A 146 3.42 -3.38 6.69
C VAL A 146 4.03 -4.77 6.71
N PHE A 147 3.31 -5.76 6.17
CA PHE A 147 3.74 -7.15 6.11
C PHE A 147 4.03 -7.61 4.68
N ASP A 148 4.96 -8.56 4.54
CA ASP A 148 5.33 -9.19 3.29
C ASP A 148 4.46 -10.43 2.99
N ALA A 149 3.29 -10.19 2.38
CA ALA A 149 2.31 -11.24 2.12
C ALA A 149 2.66 -12.09 0.88
N PHE A 150 3.68 -12.92 1.03
CA PHE A 150 4.11 -13.86 -0.01
C PHE A 150 3.08 -14.95 -0.27
N HIS A 151 2.89 -15.27 -1.56
CA HIS A 151 1.92 -16.28 -1.98
C HIS A 151 2.25 -17.71 -1.54
N GLU A 152 3.52 -18.02 -1.25
CA GLU A 152 3.95 -19.35 -0.79
C GLU A 152 3.82 -19.50 0.75
N ASP A 153 3.96 -18.41 1.49
CA ASP A 153 4.04 -18.44 2.96
C ASP A 153 2.68 -18.26 3.64
N PRO A 154 2.38 -18.98 4.72
CA PRO A 154 1.20 -18.69 5.54
C PRO A 154 1.33 -17.34 6.24
N TYR A 155 0.21 -16.72 6.60
CA TYR A 155 0.24 -15.42 7.29
C TYR A 155 0.93 -15.46 8.67
N THR A 156 1.04 -16.65 9.27
CA THR A 156 1.82 -16.89 10.49
C THR A 156 3.31 -16.63 10.31
N ASP A 157 3.77 -16.56 9.06
CA ASP A 157 5.16 -16.39 8.68
C ASP A 157 5.43 -15.04 8.01
N TRP A 158 4.42 -14.20 7.76
CA TRP A 158 4.62 -12.87 7.20
C TRP A 158 5.21 -11.94 8.25
N GLY A 159 6.41 -11.43 7.99
CA GLY A 159 7.14 -10.57 8.90
C GLY A 159 6.80 -9.09 8.70
N ILE A 160 7.14 -8.28 9.69
CA ILE A 160 7.03 -6.82 9.60
C ILE A 160 8.18 -6.29 8.73
N LEU A 161 7.85 -5.62 7.63
CA LEU A 161 8.79 -4.87 6.79
C LEU A 161 9.02 -3.45 7.32
N TYR A 162 7.93 -2.79 7.70
CA TYR A 162 7.91 -1.40 8.17
C TYR A 162 6.91 -1.26 9.32
N ASN A 163 7.17 -0.35 10.26
CA ASN A 163 6.31 -0.17 11.42
C ASN A 163 4.95 0.46 11.07
N ASN A 164 4.91 1.21 9.97
CA ASN A 164 3.71 1.85 9.42
C ASN A 164 3.91 2.19 7.93
N PHE A 165 2.89 2.78 7.31
CA PHE A 165 2.97 3.19 5.90
C PHE A 165 3.92 4.37 5.65
N GLU A 166 4.14 5.26 6.62
CA GLU A 166 5.11 6.35 6.49
C GLU A 166 6.54 5.82 6.28
N ASP A 167 6.96 4.86 7.11
CA ASP A 167 8.27 4.20 7.03
C ASP A 167 8.46 3.49 5.67
N PHE A 168 7.39 2.85 5.19
CA PHE A 168 7.35 2.26 3.85
C PHE A 168 7.53 3.32 2.77
N LEU A 169 6.74 4.40 2.81
CA LEU A 169 6.72 5.41 1.75
C LEU A 169 8.05 6.18 1.69
N GLU A 170 8.65 6.46 2.84
CA GLU A 170 10.00 7.03 2.92
C GLU A 170 11.03 6.15 2.20
N SER A 171 11.06 4.85 2.54
CA SER A 171 11.97 3.87 1.92
C SER A 171 11.70 3.69 0.43
N TYR A 172 10.44 3.75 0.01
CA TYR A 172 10.02 3.73 -1.38
C TYR A 172 10.57 4.92 -2.17
N LEU A 173 10.49 6.13 -1.60
CA LEU A 173 11.01 7.33 -2.25
C LEU A 173 12.54 7.34 -2.38
N ASP A 174 13.24 6.74 -1.42
CA ASP A 174 14.69 6.60 -1.41
C ASP A 174 15.19 5.49 -2.34
N GLY A 175 14.29 4.63 -2.82
CA GLY A 175 14.64 3.48 -3.68
C GLY A 175 15.30 2.34 -2.91
N SER A 176 15.20 2.33 -1.58
CA SER A 176 15.78 1.32 -0.68
C SER A 176 14.72 0.36 -0.14
N ILE A 177 13.67 0.11 -0.91
CA ILE A 177 12.54 -0.70 -0.49
C ILE A 177 12.96 -2.16 -0.27
N LYS A 178 12.64 -2.66 0.92
CA LYS A 178 12.63 -4.09 1.23
C LYS A 178 11.26 -4.67 0.93
N THR A 179 11.26 -5.84 0.33
CA THR A 179 10.05 -6.64 0.06
C THR A 179 10.04 -7.97 0.82
N ILE A 180 11.13 -8.30 1.53
CA ILE A 180 11.28 -9.50 2.37
C ILE A 180 11.75 -9.08 3.76
N ALA A 181 11.06 -9.55 4.79
CA ALA A 181 11.41 -9.26 6.19
C ALA A 181 12.68 -10.04 6.61
N PRO A 182 13.68 -9.38 7.22
CA PRO A 182 14.95 -10.02 7.56
C PRO A 182 14.90 -10.92 8.81
N ALA A 183 13.92 -10.73 9.70
CA ALA A 183 13.73 -11.53 10.92
C ALA A 183 12.27 -11.51 11.40
N LYS A 184 11.76 -12.66 11.84
CA LYS A 184 10.34 -12.88 12.19
C LYS A 184 10.12 -12.87 13.72
N ALA A 185 10.44 -11.77 14.39
CA ALA A 185 10.21 -11.65 15.85
C ALA A 185 8.72 -11.45 16.19
N LYS A 186 7.97 -10.84 15.27
CA LYS A 186 6.50 -10.76 15.25
C LYS A 186 6.04 -11.01 13.82
N THR A 187 4.88 -11.63 13.66
CA THR A 187 4.29 -11.90 12.34
C THR A 187 2.84 -11.47 12.28
N ALA A 188 2.20 -11.56 11.12
CA ALA A 188 0.83 -11.08 10.94
C ALA A 188 -0.18 -11.75 11.89
N ILE A 189 0.04 -13.01 12.31
CA ILE A 189 -0.83 -13.70 13.28
C ILE A 189 -0.94 -12.97 14.62
N ASP A 190 0.10 -12.24 15.04
CA ASP A 190 0.09 -11.48 16.30
C ASP A 190 -0.88 -10.28 16.25
N PHE A 191 -1.43 -9.97 15.06
CA PHE A 191 -2.30 -8.83 14.79
C PHE A 191 -3.69 -9.22 14.28
N VAL A 192 -3.88 -10.48 13.86
CA VAL A 192 -5.20 -11.00 13.44
C VAL A 192 -6.06 -11.21 14.69
N PRO A 193 -7.33 -10.74 14.69
CA PRO A 193 -8.25 -10.89 15.83
C PRO A 193 -8.71 -12.33 16.10
#